data_AF-A0A9R1J625-F1
#
_entry.id   AF-A0A9R1J625-F1
#
_cell.length_a   1.000
_cell.length_b   1.000
_cell.length_c   1.000
_cell.angle_alpha   90.00
_cell.angle_beta   90.00
_cell.angle_gamma   90.00
#
_symmetry.space_group_name_H-M   'P 1'
#
loop_
_entity.id
_entity.type
_entity.pdbx_description
1 polymer ?
#
loop_
_entity_poly.entity_id
_entity_poly.type
_entity_poly.pdbx_seq_one_letter_code
_entity_poly.pdbx_strand_id
1 'polypeptide(L)'
;MAAKIRHSTLLVLLFVVAFFLPLVCSTEFVHLYFNYTIDPYTKNYADLKRILVRNQPELRVLTSRALAVRRPNFYDLPARVILCHLNGDLPQDKCVVAFADDDISAMGFRNSSGHWHCIGGFRFAGCTVLPFGENYGELLGEGGHVNLPFVPLGREAAKEGVRLLASYSYSPGGDLGPAKRGMARFIVMIAEAARFRPVSNRLANHWEEETNMLDVEAEFCVNWGRMSFLLIDWDKTTGRTSWGRGHYAAAQELEQETGIKSPRDALRVLDLLVRPRGYSVPN
;
A
#
# COMPACT_ATOMS: atom_id res chain seq x y z
N MET A 1 77.51 -36.77 -18.80
CA MET A 1 76.78 -36.02 -19.83
C MET A 1 75.31 -36.46 -19.75
N ALA A 2 74.40 -35.49 -19.66
CA ALA A 2 72.93 -35.60 -19.55
C ALA A 2 72.34 -36.05 -18.18
N ALA A 3 72.00 -35.07 -17.34
CA ALA A 3 70.91 -35.19 -16.35
C ALA A 3 70.00 -33.96 -16.50
N LYS A 4 68.71 -34.25 -16.72
CA LYS A 4 67.65 -33.34 -17.17
C LYS A 4 66.85 -32.91 -15.93
N ILE A 5 66.96 -31.66 -15.50
CA ILE A 5 66.16 -31.11 -14.39
C ILE A 5 64.92 -30.44 -15.00
N ARG A 6 63.73 -30.95 -14.64
CA ARG A 6 62.43 -30.37 -15.01
C ARG A 6 62.10 -29.22 -14.06
N HIS A 7 61.77 -28.06 -14.61
CA HIS A 7 61.08 -26.99 -13.89
C HIS A 7 59.59 -27.35 -13.76
N SER A 8 59.11 -27.46 -12.53
CA SER A 8 57.67 -27.47 -12.21
C SER A 8 57.27 -26.08 -11.75
N THR A 9 56.48 -25.41 -12.58
CA THR A 9 55.85 -24.12 -12.33
C THR A 9 54.77 -24.29 -11.24
N LEU A 10 54.92 -23.57 -10.13
CA LEU A 10 53.94 -23.53 -9.04
C LEU A 10 52.76 -22.64 -9.46
N LEU A 11 51.60 -23.25 -9.72
CA LEU A 11 50.34 -22.56 -10.02
C LEU A 11 49.71 -22.15 -8.67
N VAL A 12 49.75 -20.86 -8.34
CA VAL A 12 49.05 -20.29 -7.17
C VAL A 12 47.59 -20.08 -7.56
N LEU A 13 46.70 -20.94 -7.08
CA LEU A 13 45.25 -20.73 -7.17
C LEU A 13 44.82 -19.73 -6.08
N LEU A 14 44.44 -18.52 -6.50
CA LEU A 14 43.73 -17.55 -5.68
C LEU A 14 42.25 -17.96 -5.59
N PHE A 15 41.85 -18.55 -4.46
CA PHE A 15 40.45 -18.74 -4.11
C PHE A 15 39.85 -17.38 -3.72
N VAL A 16 39.11 -16.75 -4.65
CA VAL A 16 38.20 -15.65 -4.31
C VAL A 16 36.96 -16.29 -3.67
N VAL A 17 36.94 -16.35 -2.34
CA VAL A 17 35.73 -16.67 -1.59
C VAL A 17 34.81 -15.44 -1.69
N ALA A 18 33.90 -15.46 -2.66
CA ALA A 18 32.79 -14.52 -2.70
C ALA A 18 31.89 -14.79 -1.49
N PHE A 19 32.10 -14.04 -0.40
CA PHE A 19 31.10 -13.92 0.64
C PHE A 19 29.86 -13.28 0.02
N PHE A 20 28.86 -14.09 -0.30
CA PHE A 20 27.48 -13.61 -0.47
C PHE A 20 27.00 -13.17 0.92
N LEU A 21 27.42 -11.97 1.34
CA LEU A 21 26.66 -11.22 2.32
C LEU A 21 25.24 -11.09 1.74
N PRO A 22 24.18 -11.44 2.49
CA PRO A 22 22.85 -11.08 2.05
C PRO A 22 22.88 -9.58 1.81
N LEU A 23 22.57 -9.15 0.58
CA LEU A 23 22.28 -7.76 0.29
C LEU A 23 21.25 -7.34 1.33
N VAL A 24 21.69 -6.56 2.32
CA VAL A 24 20.79 -5.88 3.23
C VAL A 24 20.01 -4.96 2.31
N CYS A 25 18.83 -5.39 1.89
CA CYS A 25 17.94 -4.59 1.08
C CYS A 25 17.52 -3.43 2.00
N SER A 26 18.26 -2.33 1.95
CA SER A 26 17.93 -1.14 2.71
C SER A 26 16.61 -0.60 2.19
N THR A 27 15.60 -0.52 3.04
CA THR A 27 14.34 0.13 2.72
C THR A 27 14.59 1.58 2.31
N GLU A 28 14.15 1.94 1.11
CA GLU A 28 14.18 3.33 0.65
C GLU A 28 12.94 4.08 1.17
N PHE A 29 13.13 5.31 1.64
CA PHE A 29 12.04 6.18 2.07
C PHE A 29 11.75 7.22 0.99
N VAL A 30 10.57 7.15 0.41
CA VAL A 30 10.15 8.04 -0.68
C VAL A 30 9.19 9.08 -0.14
N HIS A 31 9.47 10.36 -0.34
CA HIS A 31 8.68 11.44 0.24
C HIS A 31 7.69 12.05 -0.77
N LEU A 32 6.45 12.23 -0.31
CA LEU A 32 5.38 12.94 -1.01
C LEU A 32 4.87 14.08 -0.12
N TYR A 33 4.48 15.19 -0.72
CA TYR A 33 4.00 16.37 0.01
C TYR A 33 2.62 16.76 -0.50
N PHE A 34 1.63 16.69 0.39
CA PHE A 34 0.24 17.05 0.11
C PHE A 34 -0.15 18.24 0.96
N ASN A 35 -0.42 19.38 0.31
CA ASN A 35 -0.91 20.58 0.97
C ASN A 35 -2.42 20.68 0.79
N TYR A 36 -3.18 20.24 1.78
CA TYR A 36 -4.65 20.20 1.69
C TYR A 36 -5.32 21.58 1.73
N THR A 37 -4.54 22.65 1.94
CA THR A 37 -5.03 24.03 1.85
C THR A 37 -5.17 24.49 0.40
N ILE A 38 -4.33 23.98 -0.51
CA ILE A 38 -4.27 24.48 -1.91
C ILE A 38 -4.31 23.39 -2.97
N ASP A 39 -3.81 22.19 -2.68
CA ASP A 39 -3.69 21.15 -3.68
C ASP A 39 -5.08 20.56 -4.00
N PRO A 40 -5.43 20.40 -5.29
CA PRO A 40 -6.58 19.59 -5.66
C PRO A 40 -6.26 18.10 -5.45
N TYR A 41 -7.29 17.30 -5.16
CA TYR A 41 -7.13 15.85 -4.96
C TYR A 41 -6.40 15.17 -6.13
N THR A 42 -6.75 15.54 -7.36
CA THR A 42 -6.21 14.94 -8.59
C THR A 42 -4.69 15.10 -8.70
N LYS A 43 -4.12 16.22 -8.23
CA LYS A 43 -2.66 16.42 -8.18
C LYS A 43 -2.02 15.44 -7.21
N ASN A 44 -2.50 15.39 -5.97
CA ASN A 44 -1.95 14.51 -4.92
C ASN A 44 -2.02 13.05 -5.34
N TYR A 45 -3.15 12.65 -5.94
CA TYR A 45 -3.36 11.32 -6.49
C TYR A 45 -2.37 11.00 -7.62
N ALA A 46 -2.20 11.91 -8.58
CA ALA A 46 -1.26 11.73 -9.69
C ALA A 46 0.19 11.59 -9.21
N ASP A 47 0.58 12.38 -8.19
CA ASP A 47 1.92 12.32 -7.59
C ASP A 47 2.16 10.96 -6.89
N LEU A 48 1.19 10.48 -6.11
CA LEU A 48 1.22 9.15 -5.51
C LEU A 48 1.33 8.04 -6.56
N LYS A 49 0.42 8.05 -7.53
CA LYS A 49 0.34 7.02 -8.57
C LYS A 49 1.64 6.94 -9.36
N ARG A 50 2.28 8.07 -9.66
CA ARG A 50 3.56 8.14 -10.38
C ARG A 50 4.66 7.35 -9.67
N ILE A 51 4.67 7.31 -8.34
CA ILE A 51 5.65 6.56 -7.55
C ILE A 51 5.28 5.08 -7.51
N LEU A 52 4.02 4.77 -7.20
CA LEU A 52 3.55 3.39 -7.03
C LEU A 52 3.71 2.55 -8.31
N VAL A 53 3.53 3.15 -9.48
CA VAL A 53 3.68 2.45 -10.77
C VAL A 53 5.13 2.30 -11.23
N ARG A 54 6.09 2.97 -10.59
CA ARG A 54 7.52 2.84 -10.85
C ARG A 54 8.10 1.74 -9.98
N ASN A 55 7.78 0.50 -10.33
CA ASN A 55 8.31 -0.68 -9.67
C ASN A 55 8.95 -1.63 -10.70
N GLN A 56 9.97 -2.34 -10.27
CA GLN A 56 10.63 -3.39 -11.04
C GLN A 56 10.57 -4.71 -10.25
N PRO A 57 10.29 -5.85 -10.91
CA PRO A 57 9.84 -6.01 -12.31
C PRO A 57 8.49 -5.34 -12.59
N GLU A 58 8.25 -4.76 -13.76
CA GLU A 58 6.90 -4.28 -14.12
C GLU A 58 5.93 -5.47 -14.27
N LEU A 59 4.72 -5.34 -13.71
CA LEU A 59 3.59 -6.23 -14.02
C LEU A 59 2.36 -5.36 -14.29
N ARG A 60 1.62 -5.70 -15.34
CA ARG A 60 0.46 -4.94 -15.79
C ARG A 60 -0.54 -5.89 -16.43
N VAL A 61 -1.82 -5.64 -16.18
CA VAL A 61 -2.94 -6.24 -16.91
C VAL A 61 -3.68 -5.12 -17.64
N LEU A 62 -3.50 -5.05 -18.96
CA LEU A 62 -4.08 -4.00 -19.82
C LEU A 62 -3.80 -2.57 -19.31
N THR A 63 -4.79 -1.91 -18.70
CA THR A 63 -4.67 -0.54 -18.19
C THR A 63 -4.25 -0.45 -16.72
N SER A 64 -4.35 -1.54 -15.96
CA SER A 64 -4.04 -1.58 -14.54
C SER A 64 -2.64 -2.13 -14.29
N ARG A 65 -1.84 -1.41 -13.50
CA ARG A 65 -0.48 -1.81 -13.13
C ARG A 65 -0.48 -2.44 -11.75
N ALA A 66 0.40 -3.42 -11.53
CA ALA A 66 0.63 -3.97 -10.22
C ALA A 66 1.62 -3.11 -9.43
N LEU A 67 1.51 -3.19 -8.11
CA LEU A 67 2.43 -2.61 -7.14
C LEU A 67 3.77 -3.36 -7.13
N ALA A 68 4.67 -2.98 -6.22
CA ALA A 68 5.95 -3.66 -6.04
C ALA A 68 5.79 -5.14 -5.65
N VAL A 69 6.91 -5.88 -5.69
CA VAL A 69 6.94 -7.27 -5.24
C VAL A 69 6.61 -7.34 -3.76
N ARG A 70 5.68 -8.22 -3.40
CA ARG A 70 5.27 -8.38 -2.01
C ARG A 70 6.41 -8.87 -1.15
N ARG A 71 6.58 -8.24 0.00
CA ARG A 71 7.44 -8.73 1.07
C ARG A 71 6.98 -10.12 1.56
N PRO A 72 7.92 -10.98 2.01
CA PRO A 72 7.58 -12.31 2.52
C PRO A 72 6.70 -12.27 3.79
N ASN A 73 7.07 -11.44 4.77
CA ASN A 73 6.27 -11.24 5.97
C ASN A 73 5.62 -9.86 5.94
N PHE A 74 4.32 -9.83 6.20
CA PHE A 74 3.51 -8.61 6.09
C PHE A 74 4.00 -7.46 6.97
N TYR A 75 4.55 -7.72 8.15
CA TYR A 75 5.02 -6.68 9.07
C TYR A 75 6.48 -6.26 8.85
N ASP A 76 7.19 -6.88 7.92
CA ASP A 76 8.55 -6.45 7.56
C ASP A 76 8.51 -5.10 6.84
N LEU A 77 9.62 -4.37 6.90
CA LEU A 77 9.76 -3.17 6.08
C LEU A 77 9.76 -3.56 4.59
N PRO A 78 8.97 -2.88 3.75
CA PRO A 78 8.95 -3.12 2.32
C PRO A 78 10.25 -2.60 1.67
N ALA A 79 10.40 -2.85 0.36
CA ALA A 79 11.48 -2.27 -0.42
C ALA A 79 11.43 -0.73 -0.38
N ARG A 80 10.23 -0.14 -0.44
CA ARG A 80 10.04 1.30 -0.26
C ARG A 80 8.90 1.63 0.68
N VAL A 81 9.14 2.59 1.57
CA VAL A 81 8.11 3.21 2.39
C VAL A 81 7.79 4.58 1.82
N ILE A 82 6.52 4.78 1.45
CA ILE A 82 6.01 6.04 0.96
C ILE A 82 5.60 6.90 2.16
N LEU A 83 6.31 7.99 2.37
CA LEU A 83 6.09 8.96 3.43
C LEU A 83 5.29 10.14 2.87
N CYS A 84 3.98 10.12 3.08
CA CYS A 84 3.09 11.22 2.72
C CYS A 84 3.13 12.28 3.83
N HIS A 85 3.82 13.39 3.60
CA HIS A 85 3.78 14.58 4.43
C HIS A 85 2.48 15.34 4.14
N LEU A 86 1.67 15.54 5.16
CA LEU A 86 0.33 16.07 5.07
C LEU A 86 0.26 17.40 5.82
N ASN A 87 -0.21 18.45 5.14
CA ASN A 87 -0.32 19.79 5.70
C ASN A 87 -1.77 20.28 5.68
N GLY A 88 -2.21 20.81 6.81
CA GLY A 88 -3.49 21.51 6.97
C GLY A 88 -3.33 23.03 6.99
N ASP A 89 -4.31 23.73 7.59
CA ASP A 89 -4.38 25.19 7.53
C ASP A 89 -3.33 25.89 8.40
N LEU A 90 -2.98 25.30 9.55
CA LEU A 90 -2.06 25.92 10.52
C LEU A 90 -0.64 25.33 10.41
N PRO A 91 0.43 26.09 10.76
CA PRO A 91 1.80 25.58 10.70
C PRO A 91 2.07 24.31 11.53
N GLN A 92 1.32 24.10 12.60
CA GLN A 92 1.36 22.89 13.44
C GLN A 92 0.50 21.73 12.90
N ASP A 93 -0.41 22.00 11.96
CA ASP A 93 -1.24 20.99 11.31
C ASP A 93 -0.38 20.27 10.27
N LYS A 94 0.60 19.50 10.74
CA LYS A 94 1.50 18.70 9.93
C LYS A 94 1.71 17.33 10.55
N CYS A 95 1.57 16.31 9.73
CA CYS A 95 1.90 14.94 10.10
C CYS A 95 2.49 14.20 8.89
N VAL A 96 3.02 13.01 9.10
CA VAL A 96 3.43 12.10 8.03
C VAL A 96 2.71 10.79 8.18
N VAL A 97 2.09 10.26 7.13
CA VAL A 97 1.55 8.89 7.13
C VAL A 97 2.44 8.02 6.25
N ALA A 98 2.82 6.86 6.77
CA ALA A 98 3.69 5.91 6.07
C ALA A 98 2.86 4.79 5.44
N PHE A 99 3.10 4.51 4.16
CA PHE A 99 2.49 3.41 3.41
C PHE A 99 3.54 2.51 2.79
N ALA A 100 3.27 1.20 2.74
CA ALA A 100 4.13 0.26 2.02
C ALA A 100 3.91 0.33 0.51
N ASP A 101 4.95 0.21 -0.31
CA ASP A 101 4.79 0.35 -1.77
C ASP A 101 4.28 -0.91 -2.49
N ASP A 102 4.28 -2.07 -1.82
CA ASP A 102 3.92 -3.38 -2.36
C ASP A 102 2.44 -3.74 -2.15
N ASP A 103 1.80 -3.19 -1.12
CA ASP A 103 0.37 -3.39 -0.84
C ASP A 103 -0.36 -2.12 -0.36
N ILE A 104 0.30 -0.96 -0.29
CA ILE A 104 -0.27 0.33 0.18
C ILE A 104 -0.88 0.22 1.58
N SER A 105 -0.43 -0.71 2.41
CA SER A 105 -0.87 -0.79 3.81
C SER A 105 -0.30 0.38 4.60
N ALA A 106 -1.15 1.03 5.39
CA ALA A 106 -0.73 2.06 6.32
C ALA A 106 0.07 1.42 7.47
N MET A 107 1.26 1.96 7.72
CA MET A 107 2.20 1.43 8.71
C MET A 107 2.16 2.21 10.03
N GLY A 108 1.70 3.46 9.97
CA GLY A 108 1.68 4.37 11.10
C GLY A 108 1.81 5.82 10.65
N PHE A 109 1.97 6.71 11.63
CA PHE A 109 2.11 8.14 11.38
C PHE A 109 3.13 8.81 12.31
N ARG A 110 3.70 9.90 11.84
CA ARG A 110 4.56 10.81 12.61
C ARG A 110 3.77 12.06 12.93
N ASN A 111 3.65 12.39 14.21
CA ASN A 111 2.94 13.59 14.66
C ASN A 111 3.78 14.87 14.42
N SER A 112 3.25 16.03 14.81
CA SER A 112 3.90 17.33 14.61
C SER A 112 5.23 17.49 15.39
N SER A 113 5.40 16.75 16.49
CA SER A 113 6.64 16.72 17.29
C SER A 113 7.75 15.87 16.66
N GLY A 114 7.44 15.13 15.60
CA GLY A 114 8.38 14.19 14.96
C GLY A 114 8.35 12.78 15.56
N HIS A 115 7.45 12.49 16.49
CA HIS A 115 7.33 11.17 17.12
C HIS A 115 6.52 10.19 16.25
N TRP A 116 7.07 8.99 16.03
CA TRP A 116 6.42 7.93 15.25
C TRP A 116 5.48 7.09 16.09
N HIS A 117 4.29 6.85 15.55
CA HIS A 117 3.27 5.96 16.09
C HIS A 117 3.01 4.87 15.05
N CYS A 118 3.42 3.64 15.35
CA CYS A 118 3.20 2.47 14.51
C CYS A 118 1.87 1.80 14.86
N ILE A 119 1.20 1.21 13.87
CA ILE A 119 -0.04 0.44 14.08
C ILE A 119 0.17 -1.03 13.75
N GLY A 120 -0.61 -1.91 14.41
CA GLY A 120 -0.50 -3.36 14.25
C GLY A 120 0.90 -3.91 14.57
N GLY A 121 1.43 -4.73 13.68
CA GLY A 121 2.75 -5.35 13.81
C GLY A 121 3.92 -4.52 13.26
N PHE A 122 3.67 -3.39 12.58
CA PHE A 122 4.72 -2.59 11.96
C PHE A 122 5.64 -1.91 12.97
N ARG A 123 6.93 -1.78 12.64
CA ARG A 123 7.93 -1.15 13.51
C ARG A 123 8.87 -0.24 12.71
N PHE A 124 8.97 1.01 13.15
CA PHE A 124 10.02 1.96 12.77
C PHE A 124 10.96 2.18 13.95
N ALA A 125 12.20 2.62 13.68
CA ALA A 125 13.15 2.97 14.72
C ALA A 125 12.53 4.03 15.67
N GLY A 126 12.46 3.69 16.97
CA GLY A 126 11.94 4.59 18.01
C GLY A 126 10.43 4.83 17.99
N CYS A 127 9.64 4.07 17.21
CA CYS A 127 8.19 4.28 17.21
C CYS A 127 7.50 3.71 18.46
N THR A 128 6.44 4.39 18.90
CA THR A 128 5.47 3.84 19.84
C THR A 128 4.46 2.98 19.08
N VAL A 129 4.28 1.74 19.51
CA VAL A 129 3.26 0.85 18.95
C VAL A 129 1.93 1.16 19.59
N LEU A 130 0.94 1.50 18.77
CA LEU A 130 -0.43 1.72 19.24
C LEU A 130 -1.14 0.38 19.46
N PRO A 131 -2.00 0.27 20.49
CA PRO A 131 -2.69 -0.98 20.82
C PRO A 131 -3.94 -1.17 19.94
N PHE A 132 -3.79 -1.05 18.63
CA PHE A 132 -4.79 -1.43 17.63
C PHE A 132 -4.10 -1.81 16.31
N GLY A 133 -4.75 -2.71 15.56
CA GLY A 133 -4.28 -3.21 14.28
C GLY A 133 -4.56 -2.30 13.08
N GLU A 134 -3.99 -2.68 11.94
CA GLU A 134 -4.17 -2.02 10.64
C GLU A 134 -5.46 -2.39 9.91
N ASN A 135 -6.17 -3.42 10.37
CA ASN A 135 -7.42 -3.87 9.76
C ASN A 135 -8.60 -2.97 10.16
N TYR A 136 -9.66 -2.97 9.34
CA TYR A 136 -10.82 -2.10 9.59
C TYR A 136 -11.57 -2.43 10.87
N GLY A 137 -11.57 -3.68 11.34
CA GLY A 137 -12.22 -4.05 12.61
C GLY A 137 -11.57 -3.37 13.81
N GLU A 138 -10.24 -3.38 13.84
CA GLU A 138 -9.46 -2.67 14.86
C GLU A 138 -9.56 -1.15 14.73
N LEU A 139 -9.66 -0.64 13.50
CA LEU A 139 -9.67 0.79 13.22
C LEU A 139 -11.04 1.46 13.41
N LEU A 140 -12.11 0.78 12.99
CA LEU A 140 -13.48 1.31 12.90
C LEU A 140 -14.46 0.59 13.84
N GLY A 141 -14.02 -0.45 14.55
CA GLY A 141 -14.85 -1.21 15.49
C GLY A 141 -15.60 -2.37 14.83
N GLU A 142 -16.62 -2.86 15.53
CA GLU A 142 -17.46 -3.97 15.07
C GLU A 142 -18.06 -3.70 13.69
N GLY A 143 -18.07 -4.72 12.83
CA GLY A 143 -18.45 -4.59 11.42
C GLY A 143 -17.29 -4.23 10.48
N GLY A 144 -16.22 -3.60 10.98
CA GLY A 144 -14.99 -3.38 10.22
C GLY A 144 -15.20 -2.57 8.94
N HIS A 145 -15.05 -3.22 7.77
CA HIS A 145 -15.13 -2.53 6.47
C HIS A 145 -16.51 -1.93 6.20
N VAL A 146 -17.58 -2.49 6.76
CA VAL A 146 -18.94 -1.95 6.60
C VAL A 146 -19.09 -0.53 7.18
N ASN A 147 -18.12 -0.09 7.99
CA ASN A 147 -18.10 1.26 8.56
C ASN A 147 -17.33 2.27 7.70
N LEU A 148 -16.65 1.84 6.61
CA LEU A 148 -15.95 2.74 5.69
C LEU A 148 -16.87 3.82 5.07
N PRO A 149 -18.14 3.54 4.72
CA PRO A 149 -19.09 4.55 4.27
C PRO A 149 -19.41 5.63 5.30
N PHE A 150 -19.10 5.44 6.59
CA PHE A 150 -19.30 6.46 7.63
C PHE A 150 -18.05 7.30 7.90
N VAL A 151 -16.93 7.02 7.23
CA VAL A 151 -15.71 7.83 7.35
C VAL A 151 -15.89 9.08 6.50
N PRO A 152 -15.90 10.30 7.07
CA PRO A 152 -16.01 11.53 6.30
C PRO A 152 -14.73 11.78 5.50
N LEU A 153 -14.91 12.13 4.23
CA LEU A 153 -13.86 12.38 3.24
C LEU A 153 -14.05 13.76 2.61
N GLY A 154 -13.06 14.22 1.87
CA GLY A 154 -13.02 15.56 1.28
C GLY A 154 -11.96 16.44 1.95
N ARG A 155 -11.80 17.67 1.47
CA ARG A 155 -10.71 18.56 1.88
C ARG A 155 -10.74 18.89 3.37
N GLU A 156 -11.89 19.27 3.90
CA GLU A 156 -12.01 19.64 5.32
C GLU A 156 -11.84 18.42 6.22
N ALA A 157 -12.38 17.27 5.84
CA ALA A 157 -12.14 16.01 6.55
C ALA A 157 -10.65 15.62 6.52
N ALA A 158 -9.93 15.84 5.41
CA ALA A 158 -8.49 15.62 5.34
C ALA A 158 -7.72 16.54 6.29
N LYS A 159 -8.05 17.84 6.33
CA LYS A 159 -7.44 18.79 7.26
C LYS A 159 -7.72 18.41 8.72
N GLU A 160 -8.94 17.97 9.05
CA GLU A 160 -9.26 17.43 10.37
C GLU A 160 -8.40 16.19 10.68
N GLY A 161 -8.27 15.26 9.73
CA GLY A 161 -7.38 14.11 9.85
C GLY A 161 -5.94 14.51 10.17
N VAL A 162 -5.42 15.55 9.49
CA VAL A 162 -4.08 16.09 9.78
C VAL A 162 -4.01 16.60 11.22
N ARG A 163 -4.97 17.41 11.67
CA ARG A 163 -5.01 17.93 13.05
C ARG A 163 -5.03 16.83 14.11
N LEU A 164 -5.86 15.81 13.90
CA LEU A 164 -5.99 14.67 14.81
C LEU A 164 -4.64 13.94 14.95
N LEU A 165 -3.97 13.63 13.83
CA LEU A 165 -2.69 12.92 13.86
C LEU A 165 -1.52 13.81 14.29
N ALA A 166 -1.54 15.10 13.93
CA ALA A 166 -0.48 16.05 14.25
C ALA A 166 -0.39 16.32 15.75
N SER A 167 -1.53 16.41 16.44
CA SER A 167 -1.61 16.67 17.87
C SER A 167 -1.58 15.41 18.75
N TYR A 168 -1.75 14.23 18.14
CA TYR A 168 -1.82 12.98 18.89
C TYR A 168 -0.50 12.67 19.59
N SER A 169 -0.61 12.31 20.87
CA SER A 169 0.49 11.76 21.67
C SER A 169 -0.05 10.57 22.44
N TYR A 170 0.57 9.40 22.27
CA TYR A 170 0.13 8.21 22.96
C TYR A 170 0.41 8.28 24.45
N SER A 171 -0.59 7.90 25.24
CA SER A 171 -0.45 7.58 26.65
C SER A 171 -1.16 6.25 26.94
N PRO A 172 -0.59 5.36 27.76
CA PRO A 172 -1.27 4.13 28.17
C PRO A 172 -2.63 4.44 28.82
N GLY A 173 -3.69 3.79 28.34
CA GLY A 173 -5.06 4.04 28.79
C GLY A 173 -5.71 5.33 28.25
N GLY A 174 -5.01 6.09 27.41
CA GLY A 174 -5.54 7.27 26.74
C GLY A 174 -6.48 6.94 25.59
N ASP A 175 -7.19 7.97 25.10
CA ASP A 175 -8.13 7.84 23.98
C ASP A 175 -7.40 7.59 22.64
N LEU A 176 -7.68 6.45 22.01
CA LEU A 176 -7.14 6.06 20.71
C LEU A 176 -7.99 6.61 19.54
N GLY A 177 -9.19 7.12 19.83
CA GLY A 177 -10.16 7.59 18.85
C GLY A 177 -9.60 8.60 17.85
N PRO A 178 -8.86 9.65 18.26
CA PRO A 178 -8.24 10.59 17.34
C PRO A 178 -7.29 9.92 16.34
N ALA A 179 -6.42 9.02 16.81
CA ALA A 179 -5.49 8.30 15.95
C ALA A 179 -6.24 7.39 14.97
N LYS A 180 -7.23 6.63 15.44
CA LYS A 180 -8.05 5.76 14.59
C LYS A 180 -8.81 6.54 13.51
N ARG A 181 -9.49 7.63 13.90
CA ARG A 181 -10.24 8.51 12.99
C ARG A 181 -9.34 9.20 11.95
N GLY A 182 -8.15 9.65 12.35
CA GLY A 182 -7.18 10.25 11.42
C GLY A 182 -6.62 9.23 10.44
N MET A 183 -6.23 8.05 10.93
CA MET A 183 -5.71 6.97 10.09
C MET A 183 -6.75 6.44 9.11
N ALA A 184 -8.01 6.26 9.54
CA ALA A 184 -9.10 5.81 8.68
C ALA A 184 -9.30 6.72 7.46
N ARG A 185 -9.32 8.04 7.68
CA ARG A 185 -9.45 9.01 6.60
C ARG A 185 -8.32 8.86 5.57
N PHE A 186 -7.06 8.78 6.03
CA PHE A 186 -5.93 8.68 5.09
C PHE A 186 -5.78 7.31 4.45
N ILE A 187 -6.18 6.23 5.12
CA ILE A 187 -6.29 4.91 4.49
C ILE A 187 -7.27 5.00 3.31
N VAL A 188 -8.45 5.58 3.49
CA VAL A 188 -9.42 5.73 2.40
C VAL A 188 -8.91 6.66 1.29
N MET A 189 -8.47 7.87 1.64
CA MET A 189 -8.13 8.90 0.65
C MET A 189 -6.84 8.63 -0.12
N ILE A 190 -5.95 7.80 0.42
CA ILE A 190 -4.65 7.48 -0.17
C ILE A 190 -4.64 6.02 -0.64
N ALA A 191 -4.78 5.06 0.29
CA ALA A 191 -4.65 3.65 -0.05
C ALA A 191 -5.83 3.14 -0.89
N GLU A 192 -7.06 3.28 -0.40
CA GLU A 192 -8.23 2.74 -1.13
C GLU A 192 -8.46 3.46 -2.45
N ALA A 193 -8.24 4.77 -2.48
CA ALA A 193 -8.30 5.51 -3.73
C ALA A 193 -7.23 5.09 -4.75
N ALA A 194 -6.01 4.75 -4.31
CA ALA A 194 -4.97 4.20 -5.20
C ALA A 194 -5.32 2.80 -5.70
N ARG A 195 -6.08 2.02 -4.93
CA ARG A 195 -6.54 0.69 -5.32
C ARG A 195 -7.74 0.74 -6.27
N PHE A 196 -8.65 1.70 -6.08
CA PHE A 196 -9.96 1.71 -6.72
C PHE A 196 -10.31 3.02 -7.43
N ARG A 197 -10.60 2.92 -8.74
CA ARG A 197 -11.05 4.04 -9.56
C ARG A 197 -12.34 4.69 -9.06
N PRO A 198 -13.38 3.94 -8.62
CA PRO A 198 -14.59 4.56 -8.07
C PRO A 198 -14.30 5.50 -6.90
N VAL A 199 -13.43 5.07 -5.97
CA VAL A 199 -13.03 5.86 -4.79
C VAL A 199 -12.22 7.09 -5.20
N SER A 200 -11.21 6.94 -6.07
CA SER A 200 -10.43 8.10 -6.54
C SER A 200 -11.27 9.09 -7.33
N ASN A 201 -12.19 8.62 -8.16
CA ASN A 201 -13.07 9.47 -8.96
C ASN A 201 -14.05 10.24 -8.09
N ARG A 202 -14.60 9.59 -7.05
CA ARG A 202 -15.46 10.26 -6.07
C ARG A 202 -14.72 11.40 -5.37
N LEU A 203 -13.53 11.12 -4.86
CA LEU A 203 -12.70 12.14 -4.22
C LEU A 203 -12.29 13.25 -5.19
N ALA A 204 -12.01 12.94 -6.45
CA ALA A 204 -11.70 13.94 -7.46
C ALA A 204 -12.90 14.87 -7.75
N ASN A 205 -14.11 14.32 -7.79
CA ASN A 205 -15.33 15.07 -8.13
C ASN A 205 -15.90 15.87 -6.96
N HIS A 206 -15.72 15.38 -5.73
CA HIS A 206 -16.29 15.98 -4.52
C HIS A 206 -15.22 16.43 -3.53
N TRP A 207 -14.01 16.75 -4.01
CA TRP A 207 -12.89 17.09 -3.12
C TRP A 207 -13.18 18.29 -2.22
N GLU A 208 -13.87 19.31 -2.75
CA GLU A 208 -14.16 20.55 -2.03
C GLU A 208 -15.34 20.41 -1.05
N GLU A 209 -16.09 19.31 -1.12
CA GLU A 209 -17.28 19.04 -0.32
C GLU A 209 -17.02 17.83 0.59
N GLU A 210 -17.84 17.66 1.63
CA GLU A 210 -17.80 16.41 2.38
C GLU A 210 -18.43 15.30 1.52
N THR A 211 -17.75 14.14 1.47
CA THR A 211 -18.24 12.96 0.78
C THR A 211 -17.87 11.71 1.56
N ASN A 212 -18.43 10.57 1.16
CA ASN A 212 -18.19 9.29 1.79
C ASN A 212 -18.08 8.18 0.76
N MET A 213 -17.45 7.07 1.16
CA MET A 213 -17.45 5.84 0.36
C MET A 213 -18.87 5.27 0.23
N LEU A 214 -19.18 4.59 -0.87
CA LEU A 214 -20.42 3.80 -0.99
C LEU A 214 -20.26 2.41 -0.36
N ASP A 215 -21.36 1.79 0.06
CA ASP A 215 -21.35 0.43 0.63
C ASP A 215 -20.64 -0.59 -0.29
N VAL A 216 -20.93 -0.55 -1.59
CA VAL A 216 -20.28 -1.44 -2.57
C VAL A 216 -18.78 -1.16 -2.72
N GLU A 217 -18.33 0.08 -2.52
CA GLU A 217 -16.92 0.44 -2.54
C GLU A 217 -16.18 -0.13 -1.31
N ALA A 218 -16.87 -0.25 -0.17
CA ALA A 218 -16.33 -0.91 1.00
C ALA A 218 -16.14 -2.42 0.78
N GLU A 219 -17.08 -3.08 0.08
CA GLU A 219 -16.94 -4.49 -0.31
C GLU A 219 -15.78 -4.73 -1.29
N PHE A 220 -15.51 -3.76 -2.17
CA PHE A 220 -14.32 -3.81 -3.02
C PHE A 220 -13.03 -3.85 -2.18
N CYS A 221 -12.95 -3.08 -1.09
CA CYS A 221 -11.74 -2.97 -0.27
C CYS A 221 -11.28 -4.32 0.28
N VAL A 222 -12.19 -5.10 0.85
CA VAL A 222 -11.87 -6.44 1.38
C VAL A 222 -11.61 -7.48 0.28
N ASN A 223 -12.09 -7.22 -0.93
CA ASN A 223 -11.92 -8.07 -2.11
C ASN A 223 -10.73 -7.69 -3.01
N TRP A 224 -9.95 -6.66 -2.68
CA TRP A 224 -8.85 -6.16 -3.52
C TRP A 224 -7.88 -7.25 -3.98
N GLY A 225 -7.46 -8.09 -3.03
CA GLY A 225 -6.53 -9.19 -3.28
C GLY A 225 -7.12 -10.25 -4.20
N ARG A 226 -8.38 -10.62 -3.96
CA ARG A 226 -9.12 -11.62 -4.77
C ARG A 226 -9.31 -11.12 -6.21
N MET A 227 -9.75 -9.87 -6.38
CA MET A 227 -9.90 -9.26 -7.71
C MET A 227 -8.56 -9.15 -8.45
N SER A 228 -7.51 -8.69 -7.78
CA SER A 228 -6.17 -8.57 -8.38
C SER A 228 -5.64 -9.94 -8.82
N PHE A 229 -5.80 -10.96 -7.98
CA PHE A 229 -5.41 -12.34 -8.29
C PHE A 229 -6.14 -12.86 -9.53
N LEU A 230 -7.48 -12.81 -9.54
CA LEU A 230 -8.29 -13.31 -10.65
C LEU A 230 -7.98 -12.58 -11.97
N LEU A 231 -7.72 -11.27 -11.90
CA LEU A 231 -7.39 -10.47 -13.08
C LEU A 231 -6.00 -10.78 -13.64
N ILE A 232 -5.01 -10.99 -12.77
CA ILE A 232 -3.65 -11.40 -13.16
C ILE A 232 -3.65 -12.82 -13.72
N ASP A 233 -4.39 -13.74 -13.12
CA ASP A 233 -4.52 -15.11 -13.63
C ASP A 233 -5.22 -15.14 -15.00
N TRP A 234 -6.32 -14.40 -15.14
CA TRP A 234 -7.02 -14.25 -16.42
C TRP A 234 -6.10 -13.73 -17.53
N ASP A 235 -5.23 -12.76 -17.26
CA ASP A 235 -4.31 -12.20 -18.27
C ASP A 235 -3.26 -13.22 -18.74
N LYS A 236 -2.91 -14.21 -17.92
CA LYS A 236 -2.01 -15.31 -18.29
C LYS A 236 -2.68 -16.35 -19.19
N THR A 237 -4.01 -16.42 -19.21
CA THR A 237 -4.72 -17.41 -20.03
C THR A 237 -4.63 -17.08 -21.52
N THR A 238 -4.29 -18.07 -22.34
CA THR A 238 -4.26 -17.91 -23.80
C THR A 238 -5.64 -17.45 -24.30
N GLY A 239 -5.67 -16.28 -24.94
CA GLY A 239 -6.89 -15.70 -25.50
C GLY A 239 -7.82 -15.05 -24.48
N ARG A 240 -7.46 -14.95 -23.19
CA ARG A 240 -8.25 -14.25 -22.15
C ARG A 240 -9.70 -14.75 -22.06
N THR A 241 -9.90 -16.06 -22.22
CA THR A 241 -11.18 -16.65 -22.60
C THR A 241 -12.14 -16.92 -21.44
N SER A 242 -11.64 -17.09 -20.20
CA SER A 242 -12.51 -17.39 -19.04
C SER A 242 -12.04 -16.67 -17.78
N TRP A 243 -12.98 -16.00 -17.11
CA TRP A 243 -12.82 -15.53 -15.74
C TRP A 243 -12.74 -16.72 -14.78
N GLY A 244 -11.76 -16.72 -13.87
CA GLY A 244 -11.66 -17.74 -12.83
C GLY A 244 -11.35 -19.15 -13.32
N ARG A 245 -10.44 -19.32 -14.30
CA ARG A 245 -10.04 -20.65 -14.78
C ARG A 245 -9.43 -21.46 -13.63
N GLY A 246 -10.15 -22.48 -13.13
CA GLY A 246 -9.73 -23.23 -11.93
C GLY A 246 -9.99 -22.51 -10.61
N HIS A 247 -10.66 -21.35 -10.64
CA HIS A 247 -10.97 -20.50 -9.48
C HIS A 247 -12.45 -20.12 -9.44
N TYR A 248 -13.33 -21.01 -9.90
CA TYR A 248 -14.78 -20.75 -10.03
C TYR A 248 -15.41 -20.32 -8.69
N ALA A 249 -15.08 -20.99 -7.58
CA ALA A 249 -15.60 -20.62 -6.26
C ALA A 249 -15.21 -19.19 -5.87
N ALA A 250 -13.94 -18.81 -6.04
CA ALA A 250 -13.48 -17.45 -5.76
C ALA A 250 -14.13 -16.40 -6.69
N ALA A 251 -14.38 -16.74 -7.95
CA ALA A 251 -15.08 -15.86 -8.88
C ALA A 251 -16.56 -15.69 -8.50
N GLN A 252 -17.22 -16.76 -8.03
CA GLN A 252 -18.61 -16.74 -7.60
C GLN A 252 -18.79 -15.96 -6.29
N GLU A 253 -17.91 -16.18 -5.30
CA GLU A 253 -17.88 -15.40 -4.06
C GLU A 253 -17.69 -13.91 -4.35
N LEU A 254 -16.75 -13.57 -5.24
CA LEU A 254 -16.54 -12.18 -5.66
C LEU A 254 -17.80 -11.58 -6.30
N GLU A 255 -18.49 -12.31 -7.19
CA GLU A 255 -19.75 -11.84 -7.78
C GLU A 255 -20.82 -11.60 -6.70
N GLN A 256 -20.94 -12.50 -5.72
CA GLN A 256 -21.93 -12.38 -4.65
C GLN A 256 -21.65 -11.19 -3.72
N GLU A 257 -20.39 -10.97 -3.36
CA GLU A 257 -19.99 -9.92 -2.42
C GLU A 257 -19.94 -8.53 -3.10
N THR A 258 -19.58 -8.45 -4.38
CA THR A 258 -19.23 -7.17 -5.03
C THR A 258 -20.00 -6.88 -6.32
N GLY A 259 -20.71 -7.86 -6.88
CA GLY A 259 -21.35 -7.76 -8.19
C GLY A 259 -20.39 -7.80 -9.39
N ILE A 260 -19.09 -8.01 -9.19
CA ILE A 260 -18.08 -8.10 -10.25
C ILE A 260 -18.14 -9.49 -10.90
N LYS A 261 -18.60 -9.53 -12.15
CA LYS A 261 -18.90 -10.79 -12.88
C LYS A 261 -17.81 -11.18 -13.87
N SER A 262 -16.95 -10.23 -14.21
CA SER A 262 -16.03 -10.37 -15.33
C SER A 262 -14.73 -9.59 -15.15
N PRO A 263 -13.67 -9.93 -15.89
CA PRO A 263 -12.43 -9.16 -15.87
C PRO A 263 -12.63 -7.73 -16.38
N ARG A 264 -13.61 -7.49 -17.25
CA ARG A 264 -13.97 -6.13 -17.68
C ARG A 264 -14.56 -5.30 -16.55
N ASP A 265 -15.37 -5.91 -15.68
CA ASP A 265 -15.89 -5.24 -14.48
C ASP A 265 -14.75 -4.92 -13.53
N ALA A 266 -13.88 -5.89 -13.26
CA ALA A 266 -12.70 -5.70 -12.42
C ALA A 266 -11.78 -4.58 -12.95
N LEU A 267 -11.55 -4.50 -14.28
CA LEU A 267 -10.79 -3.43 -14.91
C LEU A 267 -11.47 -2.05 -14.84
N ARG A 268 -12.78 -1.97 -14.66
CA ARG A 268 -13.45 -0.68 -14.41
C ARG A 268 -13.25 -0.21 -12.97
N VAL A 269 -13.09 -1.15 -12.04
CA VAL A 269 -12.98 -0.90 -10.60
C VAL A 269 -11.53 -0.71 -10.15
N LEU A 270 -10.62 -1.61 -10.50
CA LEU A 270 -9.24 -1.67 -9.98
C LEU A 270 -8.30 -0.70 -10.69
N ASP A 271 -7.72 0.27 -9.98
CA ASP A 271 -6.65 1.10 -10.55
C ASP A 271 -5.27 0.45 -10.44
N LEU A 272 -4.87 0.10 -9.21
CA LEU A 272 -3.62 -0.62 -8.92
C LEU A 272 -3.91 -2.02 -8.39
N LEU A 273 -3.07 -2.97 -8.82
CA LEU A 273 -3.19 -4.38 -8.47
C LEU A 273 -2.20 -4.74 -7.37
N VAL A 274 -2.61 -5.57 -6.42
CA VAL A 274 -1.67 -6.26 -5.54
C VAL A 274 -1.17 -7.53 -6.21
N ARG A 275 0.12 -7.83 -6.08
CA ARG A 275 0.66 -9.08 -6.61
C ARG A 275 0.21 -10.27 -5.77
N PRO A 276 -0.07 -11.44 -6.37
CA PRO A 276 -0.29 -12.67 -5.63
C PRO A 276 0.92 -13.01 -4.76
N ARG A 277 0.68 -13.61 -3.59
CA ARG A 277 1.78 -14.22 -2.81
C ARG A 277 2.38 -15.36 -3.63
N GLY A 278 3.70 -15.39 -3.80
CA GLY A 278 4.40 -16.40 -4.60
C GLY A 278 4.63 -16.04 -6.08
N TYR A 279 4.44 -14.78 -6.49
CA TYR A 279 4.86 -14.35 -7.84
C TYR A 279 6.39 -14.16 -7.87
N SER A 280 7.14 -15.22 -8.19
CA SER A 280 8.51 -15.11 -8.69
C SER A 280 8.49 -14.80 -10.18
N VAL A 281 9.23 -13.79 -10.63
CA VAL A 281 9.49 -13.60 -12.06
C VAL A 281 10.23 -14.85 -12.54
N PRO A 282 9.75 -15.54 -13.59
CA PRO A 282 10.60 -16.51 -14.27
C PRO A 282 11.81 -15.76 -14.83
N ASN A 283 13.02 -16.21 -14.48
CA ASN A 283 14.27 -15.70 -15.03
C ASN A 283 14.28 -15.72 -16.57
#